data_AF-A0A2N2S4G9-F1
#
_entry.id   AF-A0A2N2S4G9-F1
#
_cell.length_a   1.000
_cell.length_b   1.000
_cell.length_c   1.000
_cell.angle_alpha   90.00
_cell.angle_beta   90.00
_cell.angle_gamma   90.00
#
_symmetry.space_group_name_H-M   'P 1'
#
loop_
_entity.id
_entity.type
_entity.pdbx_description
1 polymer ?
#
loop_
_entity_poly.entity_id
_entity_poly.type
_entity_poly.pdbx_seq_one_letter_code
_entity_poly.pdbx_strand_id
1 'polypeptide(L)'
;MLKQRPHGAEHPYWAAGPFQIRLPFIHYRWEYPEMIQGLIMFVVSLAMIPLLQKYLGIPYEAALAFCVIAGIGYLLPALLGVPLVPGWITPAIPVVLLYLQGFEPGPEAIKAMFALQVE
;
A
#
# COMPACT_ATOMS: atom_id res chain seq x y z
N MET A 1 14.03 4.64 23.09
CA MET A 1 13.43 5.49 24.15
C MET A 1 12.10 6.00 23.59
N LEU A 2 10.97 5.57 24.14
CA LEU A 2 9.66 6.09 23.73
C LEU A 2 9.56 7.55 24.19
N LYS A 3 9.34 8.49 23.26
CA LYS A 3 8.96 9.85 23.65
C LYS A 3 7.61 9.78 24.36
N GLN A 4 7.53 10.29 25.58
CA GLN A 4 6.26 10.38 26.30
C GLN A 4 5.68 11.78 26.12
N ARG A 5 4.36 11.84 25.91
CA ARG A 5 3.60 13.08 25.82
C ARG A 5 2.85 13.35 27.13
N PRO A 6 2.58 14.62 27.47
CA PRO A 6 1.56 14.96 28.47
C PRO A 6 0.21 14.35 28.09
N HIS A 7 -0.59 13.99 29.09
CA HIS A 7 -1.92 13.43 28.87
C HIS A 7 -2.79 14.40 28.03
N GLY A 8 -3.38 13.92 26.94
CA GLY A 8 -4.17 14.74 26.01
C GLY A 8 -3.38 15.57 24.99
N ALA A 9 -2.04 15.66 25.08
CA ALA A 9 -1.23 16.36 24.09
C ALA A 9 -1.12 15.58 22.77
N GLU A 10 -0.60 16.18 21.70
CA GLU A 10 -0.40 15.49 20.43
C GLU A 10 0.57 14.30 20.55
N HIS A 11 0.36 13.25 19.76
CA HIS A 11 1.27 12.09 19.75
C HIS A 11 2.67 12.53 19.31
N PRO A 12 3.78 12.09 19.93
CA PRO A 12 5.12 12.52 19.54
C PRO A 12 5.41 12.25 18.06
N TYR A 13 6.10 13.18 17.40
CA TYR A 13 6.57 13.08 16.01
C TYR A 13 7.87 13.89 15.81
N TRP A 14 8.49 13.72 14.66
CA TRP A 14 9.44 14.68 14.10
C TRP A 14 8.75 15.51 13.02
N ALA A 15 8.75 16.84 13.19
CA ALA A 15 8.19 17.74 12.20
C ALA A 15 9.09 17.80 10.96
N ALA A 16 8.52 17.54 9.79
CA ALA A 16 9.19 17.65 8.49
C ALA A 16 8.26 18.37 7.51
N GLY A 17 8.22 19.70 7.62
CA GLY A 17 7.29 20.53 6.85
C GLY A 17 5.82 20.18 7.18
N PRO A 18 4.99 19.80 6.19
CA PRO A 18 3.60 19.39 6.45
C PRO A 18 3.49 17.99 7.08
N PHE A 19 4.58 17.23 7.15
CA PHE A 19 4.56 15.84 7.61
C PHE A 19 4.93 15.72 9.09
N GLN A 20 4.28 14.77 9.76
CA GLN A 20 4.58 14.40 11.13
C GLN A 20 5.17 13.00 11.13
N ILE A 21 6.50 12.90 11.05
CA ILE A 21 7.17 11.61 10.94
C ILE A 21 7.02 10.83 12.25
N ARG A 22 6.37 9.67 12.17
CA ARG A 22 6.13 8.76 13.31
C ARG A 22 6.74 7.40 13.01
N LEU A 23 7.71 7.04 13.85
CA LEU A 23 8.42 5.76 13.74
C LEU A 23 8.06 4.84 14.91
N PRO A 24 7.92 3.53 14.64
CA PRO A 24 7.77 2.54 15.70
C PRO A 24 9.00 2.56 16.60
N PHE A 25 8.83 2.17 17.87
CA PHE A 25 9.86 2.13 18.92
C PHE A 25 10.38 3.49 19.43
N ILE A 26 10.23 4.56 18.64
CA ILE A 26 10.64 5.92 19.01
C ILE A 26 9.43 6.74 19.43
N HIS A 27 8.41 6.78 18.58
CA HIS A 27 7.25 7.64 18.75
C HIS A 27 6.09 6.89 19.39
N TYR A 28 5.83 5.66 18.93
CA TYR A 28 4.79 4.79 19.48
C TYR A 28 5.37 3.42 19.85
N ARG A 29 4.64 2.71 20.71
CA ARG A 29 5.00 1.37 21.16
C ARG A 29 4.77 0.37 20.03
N TRP A 30 5.61 -0.65 19.98
CA TRP A 30 5.35 -1.79 19.11
C TRP A 30 4.19 -2.61 19.65
N GLU A 31 3.07 -2.63 18.93
CA GLU A 31 1.92 -3.45 19.26
C GLU A 31 1.97 -4.74 18.43
N TYR A 32 2.18 -5.87 19.10
CA TYR A 32 2.19 -7.18 18.44
C TYR A 32 0.90 -7.49 17.64
N PRO A 33 -0.32 -7.13 18.11
CA PRO A 33 -1.52 -7.33 17.31
C PRO A 33 -1.49 -6.59 15.97
N GLU A 34 -1.05 -5.33 15.96
CA GLU A 34 -0.95 -4.52 14.74
C GLU A 34 0.12 -5.08 13.79
N MET A 35 1.25 -5.55 14.33
CA MET A 35 2.29 -6.21 13.53
C MET A 35 1.75 -7.46 12.83
N ILE A 36 1.05 -8.33 13.55
CA ILE A 36 0.50 -9.56 12.99
C ILE A 36 -0.57 -9.23 11.94
N GLN A 37 -1.44 -8.27 12.22
CA GLN A 37 -2.45 -7.81 11.26
C GLN A 37 -1.79 -7.27 9.99
N GLY A 38 -0.76 -6.42 10.12
CA GLY A 38 -0.01 -5.86 8.99
C GLY A 38 0.69 -6.95 8.16
N LEU A 39 1.27 -7.95 8.81
CA LEU A 39 1.89 -9.09 8.12
C LEU A 39 0.87 -9.90 7.32
N ILE A 40 -0.31 -10.18 7.89
CA ILE A 40 -1.38 -10.90 7.19
C ILE A 40 -1.86 -10.07 5.99
N MET A 41 -2.06 -8.77 6.17
CA MET A 41 -2.44 -7.87 5.07
C MET A 41 -1.40 -7.83 3.96
N PHE A 42 -0.11 -7.83 4.30
CA PHE A 42 0.97 -7.93 3.33
C PHE A 42 0.92 -9.23 2.54
N VAL A 43 0.76 -10.38 3.20
CA VAL A 43 0.68 -11.69 2.51
C VAL A 43 -0.55 -11.77 1.61
N VAL A 44 -1.72 -11.34 2.10
CA VAL A 44 -2.94 -11.26 1.28
C VAL A 44 -2.73 -10.37 0.06
N SER A 45 -1.92 -9.30 0.19
CA SER A 45 -1.64 -8.39 -0.92
C SER A 45 -0.88 -9.03 -2.08
N LEU A 46 -0.15 -10.13 -1.83
CA LEU A 46 0.58 -10.87 -2.86
C LEU A 46 -0.35 -11.63 -3.82
N ALA A 47 -1.64 -11.79 -3.47
CA ALA A 47 -2.65 -12.35 -4.36
C ALA A 47 -2.86 -11.51 -5.66
N MET A 48 -2.31 -10.30 -5.71
CA MET A 48 -2.30 -9.47 -6.91
C MET A 48 -1.38 -10.01 -8.01
N ILE A 49 -0.30 -10.72 -7.65
CA ILE A 49 0.69 -11.27 -8.60
C ILE A 49 0.03 -12.04 -9.76
N PRO A 50 -0.82 -13.06 -9.53
CA PRO A 50 -1.44 -13.81 -10.62
C PRO A 50 -2.37 -12.96 -11.49
N LEU A 51 -3.00 -11.91 -10.94
CA LEU A 51 -3.84 -11.00 -11.72
C LEU A 51 -2.98 -10.17 -12.67
N LEU A 52 -1.87 -9.64 -12.20
CA LEU A 52 -0.95 -8.86 -13.02
C LEU A 52 -0.35 -9.73 -14.15
N GLN A 53 0.06 -10.97 -13.83
CA GLN A 53 0.57 -11.89 -14.84
C GLN A 53 -0.49 -12.22 -15.90
N LYS A 54 -1.72 -12.54 -15.47
CA LYS A 54 -2.78 -12.98 -16.38
C LYS A 54 -3.32 -11.85 -17.26
N TYR A 55 -3.56 -10.68 -16.68
CA TYR A 55 -4.28 -9.59 -17.36
C TYR A 55 -3.36 -8.50 -17.91
N LEU A 56 -2.17 -8.32 -17.33
CA LEU A 56 -1.19 -7.33 -17.83
C LEU A 56 0.00 -7.99 -18.53
N GLY A 57 0.13 -9.32 -18.49
CA GLY A 57 1.21 -10.04 -19.17
C GLY A 57 2.60 -9.79 -18.58
N ILE A 58 2.69 -9.28 -17.35
CA ILE A 58 3.99 -8.97 -16.74
C ILE A 58 4.65 -10.23 -16.15
N PRO A 59 5.99 -10.33 -16.18
CA PRO A 59 6.70 -11.46 -15.57
C PRO A 59 6.57 -11.45 -14.05
N TYR A 60 6.74 -12.63 -13.43
CA TYR A 60 6.56 -12.85 -11.99
C TYR A 60 7.43 -11.91 -11.15
N GLU A 61 8.70 -11.75 -11.52
CA GLU A 61 9.68 -10.93 -10.81
C GLU A 61 9.26 -9.46 -10.80
N ALA A 62 8.71 -8.97 -11.92
CA ALA A 62 8.18 -7.61 -12.02
C ALA A 62 6.90 -7.44 -11.19
N ALA A 63 6.00 -8.43 -11.23
CA ALA A 63 4.77 -8.42 -10.42
C ALA A 63 5.07 -8.43 -8.91
N LEU A 64 6.03 -9.25 -8.49
CA LEU A 64 6.50 -9.29 -7.10
C LEU A 64 7.12 -7.96 -6.69
N ALA A 65 8.02 -7.41 -7.50
CA ALA A 65 8.63 -6.11 -7.24
C ALA A 65 7.57 -5.01 -7.10
N PHE A 66 6.58 -4.99 -7.99
CA PHE A 66 5.45 -4.07 -7.91
C PHE A 66 4.69 -4.19 -6.59
N CYS A 67 4.34 -5.41 -6.17
CA CYS A 67 3.62 -5.63 -4.91
C CYS A 67 4.43 -5.16 -3.68
N VAL A 68 5.75 -5.37 -3.68
CA VAL A 68 6.63 -4.91 -2.58
C VAL A 68 6.70 -3.39 -2.55
N ILE A 69 6.90 -2.74 -3.70
CA ILE A 69 6.96 -1.27 -3.79
C ILE A 69 5.62 -0.65 -3.38
N ALA A 70 4.50 -1.21 -3.85
CA ALA A 70 3.17 -0.77 -3.44
C ALA A 70 2.96 -0.93 -1.93
N GLY A 71 3.41 -2.04 -1.34
CA GLY A 71 3.36 -2.28 0.10
C GLY A 71 4.13 -1.23 0.90
N ILE A 72 5.34 -0.86 0.47
CA ILE A 72 6.10 0.25 1.07
C ILE A 72 5.33 1.57 0.93
N GLY A 73 4.75 1.83 -0.24
CA GLY A 73 3.92 3.00 -0.50
C GLY A 73 2.72 3.11 0.45
N TYR A 74 2.07 1.99 0.78
CA TYR A 74 0.98 1.95 1.75
C TYR A 74 1.41 2.31 3.18
N LEU A 75 2.68 2.15 3.53
CA LEU A 75 3.19 2.56 4.85
C LEU A 75 3.49 4.06 4.93
N LEU A 76 3.61 4.77 3.80
CA LEU A 76 3.99 6.18 3.80
C LEU A 76 3.00 7.09 4.55
N PRO A 77 1.66 6.98 4.39
CA PRO A 77 0.74 7.85 5.14
C PRO A 77 0.85 7.66 6.65
N ALA A 78 0.95 6.40 7.10
CA ALA A 78 1.20 6.05 8.50
C ALA A 78 2.51 6.65 9.02
N LEU A 79 3.58 6.56 8.23
CA LEU A 79 4.87 7.15 8.55
C LEU A 79 4.82 8.68 8.62
N LEU A 80 4.06 9.33 7.73
CA LEU A 80 4.01 10.78 7.56
C LEU A 80 2.96 11.47 8.45
N GLY A 81 2.31 10.72 9.35
CA GLY A 81 1.51 11.29 10.44
C GLY A 81 0.02 11.01 10.38
N VAL A 82 -0.45 10.38 9.31
CA VAL A 82 -1.87 10.02 9.14
C VAL A 82 -2.07 8.61 9.71
N PRO A 83 -2.94 8.39 10.71
CA PRO A 83 -3.11 7.08 11.35
C PRO A 83 -3.94 6.11 10.49
N LEU A 84 -3.56 5.91 9.22
CA LEU A 84 -4.20 4.98 8.30
C LEU A 84 -3.16 4.35 7.36
N VAL A 85 -3.40 3.10 6.97
CA VAL A 85 -2.69 2.40 5.91
C VAL A 85 -3.67 2.26 4.75
N PRO A 86 -3.49 2.98 3.62
CA PRO A 86 -4.37 2.81 2.48
C PRO A 86 -4.16 1.41 1.88
N GLY A 87 -5.24 0.84 1.38
CA GLY A 87 -5.20 -0.41 0.61
C GLY A 87 -5.90 -0.23 -0.72
N TRP A 88 -5.87 -1.29 -1.54
CA TRP A 88 -6.68 -1.30 -2.75
C TRP A 88 -8.18 -1.43 -2.42
N ILE A 89 -9.00 -1.07 -3.39
CA ILE A 89 -10.46 -1.21 -3.29
C ILE A 89 -10.82 -2.58 -3.86
N THR A 90 -10.89 -3.61 -2.99
CA THR A 90 -11.25 -4.98 -3.40
C THR A 90 -12.51 -5.06 -4.28
N PRO A 91 -13.61 -4.32 -4.02
CA PRO A 91 -14.78 -4.38 -4.90
C PRO A 91 -14.55 -3.77 -6.29
N ALA A 92 -13.47 -3.02 -6.52
CA ALA A 92 -13.13 -2.50 -7.85
C ALA A 92 -12.50 -3.58 -8.74
N ILE A 93 -11.94 -4.66 -8.17
CA ILE A 93 -11.23 -5.70 -8.94
C ILE A 93 -12.07 -6.23 -10.11
N PRO A 94 -13.33 -6.68 -9.95
CA PRO A 94 -14.12 -7.20 -11.06
C PRO A 94 -14.33 -6.17 -12.18
N VAL A 95 -14.51 -4.90 -11.85
CA VAL A 95 -14.74 -3.82 -12.82
C VAL A 95 -13.47 -3.54 -13.63
N VAL A 96 -12.33 -3.45 -12.94
CA VAL A 96 -11.02 -3.26 -13.59
C VAL A 96 -10.70 -4.46 -14.51
N LEU A 97 -10.95 -5.69 -14.05
CA LEU A 97 -10.72 -6.89 -14.84
C LEU A 97 -11.63 -6.94 -16.08
N LEU A 98 -12.90 -6.58 -15.95
CA LEU A 98 -13.83 -6.51 -17.08
C LEU A 98 -13.37 -5.50 -18.13
N TYR A 99 -12.88 -4.32 -17.69
CA TYR A 99 -12.31 -3.32 -18.57
C TYR A 99 -11.05 -3.82 -19.29
N LEU A 100 -10.12 -4.45 -18.57
CA LEU A 100 -8.86 -4.96 -19.13
C LEU A 100 -9.04 -6.14 -20.10
N GLN A 101 -10.13 -6.90 -19.99
CA GLN A 101 -10.44 -7.98 -20.95
C GLN A 101 -10.64 -7.48 -22.38
N GLY A 102 -10.84 -6.18 -22.59
CA GLY A 102 -10.92 -5.57 -23.93
C GLY A 102 -9.56 -5.33 -24.61
N PHE A 103 -8.45 -5.63 -23.94
CA PHE A 103 -7.09 -5.35 -24.43
C PHE A 103 -6.23 -6.60 -24.45
N GLU A 104 -5.27 -6.69 -25.38
CA GLU A 104 -4.30 -7.77 -25.34
C GLU A 104 -3.36 -7.62 -24.13
N PRO A 105 -3.12 -8.70 -23.35
CA PRO A 105 -2.16 -8.67 -22.26
C PRO A 105 -0.77 -8.23 -22.73
N GLY A 106 -0.16 -7.28 -22.01
CA GLY A 106 1.12 -6.68 -22.36
C GLY A 106 1.02 -5.15 -22.44
N PRO A 107 1.73 -4.51 -23.39
CA PRO A 107 1.82 -3.04 -23.44
C PRO A 107 0.47 -2.32 -23.56
N GLU A 108 -0.50 -2.90 -24.26
CA GLU A 108 -1.83 -2.30 -24.42
C GLU A 108 -2.63 -2.32 -23.12
N ALA A 109 -2.75 -3.48 -22.48
CA ALA A 109 -3.43 -3.62 -21.19
C ALA A 109 -2.77 -2.76 -20.09
N ILE A 110 -1.44 -2.61 -20.10
CA ILE A 110 -0.71 -1.72 -19.17
C ILE A 110 -1.13 -0.26 -19.40
N LYS A 111 -1.14 0.21 -20.65
CA LYS A 111 -1.57 1.59 -20.97
C LYS A 111 -3.04 1.82 -20.60
N ALA A 112 -3.91 0.85 -20.86
CA ALA A 112 -5.31 0.91 -20.46
C ALA A 112 -5.47 1.01 -18.93
N MET A 113 -4.68 0.24 -18.17
CA MET A 113 -4.66 0.32 -16.71
C MET A 113 -4.27 1.73 -16.23
N PHE A 114 -3.25 2.35 -16.83
CA PHE A 114 -2.86 3.73 -16.49
C PHE A 114 -3.95 4.75 -16.86
N ALA A 115 -4.57 4.60 -18.03
CA ALA A 115 -5.66 5.50 -18.47
C ALA A 115 -6.82 5.50 -17.46
N LEU A 116 -7.16 4.34 -16.90
CA LEU A 116 -8.20 4.20 -15.89
C LEU A 116 -7.93 4.98 -14.58
N GLN A 117 -6.67 5.29 -14.27
CA GLN A 117 -6.30 6.02 -13.05
C GLN A 117 -6.26 7.54 -13.24
N VAL A 118 -6.31 8.02 -14.48
CA VAL A 118 -6.22 9.46 -14.82
C VAL A 118 -7.61 10.07 -15.01
N GLU A 119 -8.65 9.24 -15.24
CA GLU A 119 -10.06 9.66 -15.14
C GLU A 119 -10.50 9.85 -13.69
#